data_AF-A0A7Y4W8Y0-F1
#
_entry.id   AF-A0A7Y4W8Y0-F1
#
_cell.length_a   1.000
_cell.length_b   1.000
_cell.length_c   1.000
_cell.angle_alpha   90.00
_cell.angle_beta   90.00
_cell.angle_gamma   90.00
#
_symmetry.space_group_name_H-M   'P 1'
#
loop_
_entity.id
_entity.type
_entity.pdbx_description
1 polymer ?
#
loop_
_entity_poly.entity_id
_entity_poly.type
_entity_poly.pdbx_seq_one_letter_code
_entity_poly.pdbx_strand_id
1 'polypeptide(L)'
;MRAAKPLRVLTLVWVILGGALLGALSWLLPWFISGHFEPYDSGLGMLLNQLLLALPALAIVWFFCLRIGLLFLMCAYLGLNLATYVLGDSEARAWIGLGAVVSLILFIVPVVLALILAWLRSNWLGRIVRKRFD
;
A
#
# COMPACT_ATOMS: atom_id res chain seq x y z
N MET A 1 -10.86 16.91 -29.11
CA MET A 1 -9.40 16.82 -28.85
C MET A 1 -9.13 15.82 -27.72
N ARG A 2 -8.53 14.65 -28.01
CA ARG A 2 -8.23 13.57 -27.04
C ARG A 2 -6.71 13.41 -26.84
N ALA A 3 -6.03 14.44 -26.30
CA ALA A 3 -4.59 14.42 -26.05
C ALA A 3 -4.23 14.22 -24.55
N ALA A 4 -5.05 13.50 -23.77
CA ALA A 4 -4.84 13.29 -22.33
C ALA A 4 -4.27 11.90 -21.95
N LYS A 5 -3.74 11.12 -22.91
CA LYS A 5 -3.28 9.74 -22.67
C LYS A 5 -1.91 9.58 -21.97
N PRO A 6 -0.85 10.36 -22.29
CA PRO A 6 0.50 10.04 -21.79
C PRO A 6 0.65 10.24 -20.29
N LEU A 7 -0.03 11.26 -19.72
CA LEU A 7 0.03 11.54 -18.28
C LEU A 7 -0.49 10.36 -17.44
N ARG A 8 -1.52 9.66 -17.92
CA ARG A 8 -2.12 8.51 -17.20
C ARG A 8 -1.20 7.30 -17.16
N VAL A 9 -0.46 7.05 -18.24
CA VAL A 9 0.49 5.92 -18.32
C VAL A 9 1.63 6.15 -17.33
N LEU A 10 2.21 7.36 -17.34
CA LEU A 10 3.25 7.74 -16.38
C LEU A 10 2.78 7.60 -14.93
N THR A 11 1.57 8.07 -14.59
CA THR A 11 1.01 7.88 -13.24
C THR A 11 0.92 6.40 -12.87
N LEU A 12 0.45 5.54 -13.76
CA LEU A 12 0.35 4.10 -13.49
C LEU A 12 1.72 3.46 -13.29
N VAL A 13 2.71 3.81 -14.11
CA VAL A 13 4.09 3.32 -13.95
C VAL A 13 4.64 3.71 -12.58
N TRP A 14 4.48 4.97 -12.17
CA TRP A 14 4.93 5.44 -10.86
C TRP A 14 4.19 4.77 -9.71
N VAL A 15 2.90 4.51 -9.85
CA VAL A 15 2.11 3.78 -8.85
C VAL A 15 2.58 2.34 -8.69
N ILE A 16 2.87 1.66 -9.81
CA ILE A 16 3.35 0.27 -9.80
C ILE A 16 4.75 0.20 -9.18
N LEU A 17 5.70 0.99 -9.70
CA LEU A 17 7.08 0.99 -9.22
C LEU A 17 7.18 1.50 -7.78
N GLY A 18 6.45 2.57 -7.46
CA GLY A 18 6.40 3.13 -6.12
C GLY A 18 5.75 2.18 -5.12
N GLY A 19 4.68 1.48 -5.52
CA GLY A 19 4.08 0.42 -4.72
C GLY A 19 5.08 -0.69 -4.41
N ALA A 20 5.67 -1.30 -5.44
CA ALA A 20 6.65 -2.38 -5.26
C ALA A 20 7.85 -1.95 -4.40
N LEU A 21 8.40 -0.76 -4.64
CA LEU A 21 9.52 -0.24 -3.86
C LEU A 21 9.14 0.02 -2.40
N LEU A 22 8.01 0.67 -2.14
CA LEU A 22 7.54 0.92 -0.77
C LEU A 22 7.16 -0.36 -0.04
N GLY A 23 6.66 -1.37 -0.76
CA GLY A 23 6.45 -2.71 -0.22
C GLY A 23 7.75 -3.36 0.26
N ALA A 24 8.79 -3.31 -0.56
CA ALA A 24 10.11 -3.82 -0.16
C ALA A 24 10.69 -3.05 1.04
N LEU A 25 10.59 -1.72 1.00
CA LEU A 25 11.07 -0.84 2.07
C LEU A 25 10.26 -0.98 3.37
N SER A 26 8.97 -1.31 3.29
CA SER A 26 8.14 -1.52 4.47
C SER A 26 8.48 -2.82 5.21
N TRP A 27 9.32 -3.68 4.64
CA TRP A 27 9.95 -4.78 5.38
C TRP A 27 11.29 -4.34 6.00
N LEU A 28 12.15 -3.73 5.18
CA LEU A 28 13.50 -3.34 5.56
C LEU A 28 13.57 -2.27 6.66
N LEU A 29 12.73 -1.24 6.57
CA LEU A 29 12.79 -0.12 7.50
C LEU A 29 12.31 -0.50 8.90
N PRO A 30 11.18 -1.25 9.07
CA PRO A 30 10.83 -1.84 10.36
C PRO A 30 11.94 -2.71 10.93
N TRP A 31 12.58 -3.56 10.13
CA TRP A 31 13.67 -4.40 10.59
C TRP A 31 14.84 -3.59 11.18
N PHE A 32 15.27 -2.55 10.46
CA PHE A 32 16.35 -1.68 10.91
C PHE A 32 16.01 -0.96 12.23
N ILE A 33 14.75 -0.60 12.45
CA ILE A 33 14.32 0.19 13.61
C ILE A 33 13.95 -0.69 14.81
N SER A 34 13.26 -1.81 14.58
CA SER A 34 12.77 -2.70 15.66
C SER A 34 13.80 -3.76 16.08
N GLY A 35 14.82 -4.00 15.26
CA GLY A 35 15.80 -5.08 15.46
C GLY A 35 15.27 -6.48 15.14
N HIS A 36 14.02 -6.60 14.67
CA HIS A 36 13.39 -7.89 14.33
C HIS A 36 13.23 -8.02 12.83
N PHE A 37 13.55 -9.19 12.27
CA PHE A 37 13.49 -9.40 10.82
C PHE A 37 12.06 -9.24 10.29
N GLU A 38 11.07 -9.82 10.97
CA GLU A 38 9.68 -9.75 10.53
C GLU A 38 8.98 -8.55 11.18
N PRO A 39 8.29 -7.69 10.41
CA PRO A 39 7.64 -6.51 10.98
C PRO A 39 6.64 -6.86 12.09
N TYR A 40 5.96 -8.00 12.01
CA TYR A 40 4.96 -8.42 12.99
C TYR A 40 5.54 -9.06 14.27
N ASP A 41 6.86 -9.30 14.34
CA ASP A 41 7.52 -9.78 15.56
C ASP A 41 7.56 -8.71 16.66
N SER A 42 7.28 -7.45 16.32
CA SER A 42 7.27 -6.34 17.28
C SER A 42 6.13 -5.37 16.99
N GLY A 43 5.53 -4.81 18.05
CA GLY A 43 4.48 -3.80 17.90
C GLY A 43 4.96 -2.55 17.13
N LEU A 44 6.21 -2.14 17.34
CA LEU A 44 6.82 -1.01 16.63
C LEU A 44 7.03 -1.32 15.14
N GLY A 45 7.59 -2.50 14.83
CA GLY A 45 7.80 -2.92 13.44
C GLY A 45 6.47 -3.01 12.67
N MET A 46 5.45 -3.55 13.33
CA MET A 46 4.11 -3.66 12.77
C MET A 46 3.56 -2.27 12.50
N LEU A 47 3.56 -1.36 13.48
CA LEU A 47 3.07 0.01 13.32
C LEU A 47 3.79 0.76 12.18
N LEU A 48 5.11 0.66 12.12
CA LEU A 48 5.90 1.31 11.06
C LEU A 48 5.54 0.75 9.67
N ASN A 49 5.42 -0.56 9.54
CA ASN A 49 4.97 -1.19 8.30
C ASN A 49 3.58 -0.68 7.89
N GLN A 50 2.62 -0.65 8.83
CA GLN A 50 1.27 -0.15 8.59
C GLN A 50 1.28 1.31 8.11
N LEU A 51 2.05 2.19 8.75
CA LEU A 51 2.12 3.61 8.39
C LEU A 51 2.76 3.83 7.00
N LEU A 52 3.85 3.11 6.71
CA LEU A 52 4.56 3.19 5.42
C LEU A 52 3.68 2.78 4.24
N LEU A 53 2.75 1.84 4.46
CA LEU A 53 1.82 1.39 3.43
C LEU A 53 0.54 2.23 3.39
N ALA A 54 -0.02 2.59 4.55
CA ALA A 54 -1.30 3.28 4.62
C ALA A 54 -1.22 4.75 4.19
N LEU A 55 -0.21 5.51 4.61
CA LEU A 55 -0.13 6.94 4.28
C LEU A 55 -0.04 7.20 2.77
N PRO A 56 0.84 6.53 2.00
CA PRO A 56 0.88 6.70 0.56
C PRO A 56 -0.40 6.20 -0.13
N ALA A 57 -0.98 5.09 0.34
CA ALA A 57 -2.24 4.59 -0.20
C ALA A 57 -3.39 5.60 -0.01
N LEU A 58 -3.51 6.20 1.17
CA LEU A 58 -4.48 7.26 1.46
C LEU A 58 -4.26 8.47 0.55
N ALA A 59 -3.02 8.93 0.39
CA ALA A 59 -2.69 10.02 -0.52
C ALA A 59 -3.09 9.71 -1.97
N ILE A 60 -2.76 8.51 -2.45
CA ILE A 60 -3.13 8.07 -3.81
C ILE A 60 -4.65 8.01 -3.98
N VAL A 61 -5.39 7.48 -3.00
CA VAL A 61 -6.85 7.44 -3.04
C VAL A 61 -7.45 8.85 -3.02
N TRP A 62 -6.87 9.79 -2.26
CA TRP A 62 -7.31 11.18 -2.21
C TRP A 62 -7.15 11.89 -3.54
N PHE A 63 -5.94 11.86 -4.12
CA PHE A 63 -5.61 12.60 -5.34
C PHE A 63 -6.11 11.92 -6.62
N PHE A 64 -6.24 10.59 -6.62
CA PHE A 64 -6.66 9.82 -7.78
C PHE A 64 -8.00 9.14 -7.55
N CYS A 65 -8.01 7.83 -7.30
CA CYS A 65 -9.21 7.05 -7.01
C CYS A 65 -8.87 5.74 -6.29
N LEU A 66 -9.89 5.10 -5.72
CA LEU A 66 -9.75 3.82 -5.01
C LEU A 66 -9.03 2.75 -5.83
N ARG A 67 -9.37 2.60 -7.12
CA ARG A 67 -8.77 1.56 -7.98
C ARG A 67 -7.25 1.70 -8.10
N ILE A 68 -6.74 2.92 -8.19
CA ILE A 68 -5.30 3.20 -8.28
C ILE A 68 -4.64 2.96 -6.91
N GLY A 69 -5.33 3.31 -5.81
CA GLY A 69 -4.85 2.99 -4.45
C GLY A 69 -4.78 1.49 -4.17
N LEU A 70 -5.76 0.70 -4.65
CA LEU A 70 -5.72 -0.76 -4.52
C LEU A 70 -4.61 -1.37 -5.39
N LEU A 71 -4.39 -0.87 -6.61
CA LEU A 71 -3.27 -1.29 -7.45
C LEU A 71 -1.93 -1.02 -6.75
N PHE A 72 -1.76 0.17 -6.15
CA PHE A 72 -0.59 0.50 -5.35
C PHE A 72 -0.35 -0.53 -4.24
N LEU A 73 -1.39 -0.84 -3.46
CA LEU A 73 -1.29 -1.82 -2.35
C LEU A 73 -0.99 -3.23 -2.85
N MET A 74 -1.56 -3.66 -3.99
CA MET A 74 -1.22 -4.94 -4.61
C MET A 74 0.26 -4.99 -5.02
N CYS A 75 0.78 -3.94 -5.66
CA CYS A 75 2.19 -3.86 -6.01
C CYS A 75 3.08 -3.83 -4.77
N ALA A 76 2.67 -3.14 -3.70
CA ALA A 76 3.39 -3.14 -2.43
C ALA A 76 3.41 -4.52 -1.77
N TYR A 77 2.30 -5.27 -1.83
CA TYR A 77 2.27 -6.65 -1.34
C TYR A 77 3.27 -7.54 -2.08
N LEU A 78 3.34 -7.41 -3.42
CA LEU A 78 4.30 -8.16 -4.22
C LEU A 78 5.75 -7.73 -3.91
N GLY A 79 6.00 -6.43 -3.76
CA GLY A 79 7.32 -5.91 -3.42
C GLY A 79 7.81 -6.36 -2.04
N LEU A 80 6.91 -6.37 -1.05
CA LEU A 80 7.18 -6.87 0.29
C LEU A 80 7.61 -8.34 0.24
N ASN A 81 6.80 -9.19 -0.40
CA ASN A 81 7.09 -10.63 -0.48
C ASN A 81 8.30 -10.97 -1.35
N LEU A 82 8.58 -10.17 -2.38
CA LEU A 82 9.79 -10.34 -3.17
C LEU A 82 11.03 -9.96 -2.35
N ALA A 83 10.96 -8.89 -1.56
CA ALA A 83 12.07 -8.48 -0.69
C ALA A 83 12.37 -9.53 0.39
N THR A 84 11.35 -10.13 1.01
CA THR A 84 11.55 -11.22 1.97
C THR A 84 12.18 -12.43 1.33
N TYR A 85 11.80 -12.78 0.11
CA TYR A 85 12.43 -13.87 -0.62
C TYR A 85 13.91 -13.61 -0.90
N VAL A 86 14.23 -12.42 -1.41
CA VAL A 86 15.60 -12.08 -1.85
C VAL A 86 16.52 -11.88 -0.64
N LEU A 87 16.04 -11.22 0.41
CA LEU A 87 16.86 -10.82 1.57
C LEU A 87 16.74 -11.78 2.77
N GLY A 88 15.72 -12.63 2.79
CA GLY A 88 15.54 -13.63 3.83
C GLY A 88 16.59 -14.73 3.79
N ASP A 89 16.79 -15.36 4.94
CA ASP A 89 17.65 -16.52 5.10
C ASP A 89 17.05 -17.79 4.48
N SER A 90 17.74 -18.93 4.61
CA SER A 90 17.28 -20.20 4.06
C SER A 90 15.94 -20.66 4.64
N GLU A 91 15.64 -20.30 5.89
CA GLU A 91 14.40 -20.67 6.56
C GLU A 91 13.23 -19.81 6.06
N ALA A 92 13.39 -18.49 6.02
CA ALA A 92 12.41 -17.57 5.46
C ALA A 92 12.04 -17.93 4.00
N ARG A 93 13.01 -18.35 3.19
CA ARG A 93 12.77 -18.80 1.81
C ARG A 93 12.03 -20.13 1.74
N ALA A 94 12.30 -21.06 2.65
CA ALA A 94 11.59 -22.34 2.71
C ALA A 94 10.10 -22.15 3.05
N TRP A 95 9.78 -21.12 3.82
CA TRP A 95 8.42 -20.80 4.26
C TRP A 95 7.76 -19.66 3.48
N ILE A 96 8.26 -19.31 2.28
CA ILE A 96 7.75 -18.18 1.50
C ILE A 96 6.23 -18.21 1.27
N GLY A 97 5.65 -19.39 1.05
CA GLY A 97 4.20 -19.52 0.86
C GLY A 97 3.42 -19.14 2.11
N LEU A 98 3.89 -19.56 3.29
CA LEU A 98 3.30 -19.19 4.57
C LEU A 98 3.52 -17.70 4.86
N GLY A 99 4.73 -17.19 4.65
CA GLY A 99 5.05 -15.76 4.80
C GLY A 99 4.18 -14.87 3.92
N ALA A 100 3.91 -15.29 2.68
CA ALA A 100 2.99 -14.59 1.79
C ALA A 100 1.57 -14.51 2.37
N VAL A 101 1.03 -15.63 2.85
CA VAL A 101 -0.30 -15.65 3.48
C VAL A 101 -0.34 -14.79 4.75
N VAL A 102 0.65 -14.91 5.63
CA VAL A 102 0.72 -14.14 6.88
C VAL A 102 0.88 -12.64 6.60
N SER A 103 1.67 -12.26 5.59
CA SER A 103 1.86 -10.86 5.20
C SER A 103 0.57 -10.18 4.71
N LEU A 104 -0.47 -10.92 4.32
CA LEU A 104 -1.78 -10.33 4.03
C LEU A 104 -2.39 -9.60 5.23
N ILE A 105 -2.08 -10.05 6.45
CA ILE A 105 -2.53 -9.40 7.69
C ILE A 105 -2.00 -7.96 7.74
N LEU A 106 -0.78 -7.74 7.23
CA LEU A 106 -0.16 -6.42 7.18
C LEU A 106 -0.90 -5.45 6.22
N PHE A 107 -1.75 -5.95 5.32
CA PHE A 107 -2.50 -5.14 4.37
C PHE A 107 -3.92 -4.82 4.82
N ILE A 108 -4.45 -5.48 5.85
CA ILE A 108 -5.84 -5.27 6.31
C ILE A 108 -6.08 -3.80 6.65
N VAL A 109 -5.22 -3.21 7.49
CA VAL A 109 -5.39 -1.81 7.92
C VAL A 109 -5.25 -0.82 6.74
N PRO A 110 -4.21 -0.86 5.89
CA PRO A 110 -4.08 0.01 4.72
C PRO A 110 -5.28 -0.07 3.78
N VAL A 111 -5.77 -1.29 3.51
CA VAL A 111 -6.93 -1.51 2.65
C VAL A 111 -8.19 -0.92 3.27
N VAL A 112 -8.46 -1.19 4.56
CA VAL A 112 -9.63 -0.66 5.25
C VAL A 112 -9.60 0.87 5.27
N LEU A 113 -8.46 1.48 5.58
CA LEU A 113 -8.30 2.94 5.57
C LEU A 113 -8.52 3.53 4.18
N ALA A 114 -8.00 2.90 3.12
CA ALA A 114 -8.23 3.30 1.74
C ALA A 114 -9.72 3.24 1.36
N LEU A 115 -10.44 2.20 1.80
CA LEU A 115 -11.89 2.05 1.58
C LEU A 115 -12.69 3.13 2.31
N ILE A 116 -12.38 3.38 3.59
CA ILE A 116 -13.04 4.43 4.39
C ILE A 116 -12.85 5.80 3.74
N LEU A 117 -11.62 6.13 3.32
CA LEU A 117 -11.36 7.42 2.67
C LEU A 117 -12.11 7.56 1.35
N ALA A 118 -12.14 6.50 0.54
CA ALA A 118 -12.90 6.49 -0.71
C ALA A 118 -14.39 6.74 -0.46
N TRP A 119 -14.97 6.10 0.56
CA TRP A 119 -16.37 6.30 0.97
C TRP A 119 -16.63 7.72 1.51
N LEU A 120 -15.74 8.26 2.35
CA LEU A 120 -15.86 9.64 2.84
C LEU A 120 -15.83 10.64 1.69
N ARG A 121 -14.91 10.46 0.74
CA ARG A 121 -14.76 11.33 -0.43
C ARG A 121 -16.02 11.30 -1.31
N SER A 122 -16.60 10.12 -1.57
CA SER A 122 -17.81 10.01 -2.39
C SER A 122 -19.03 10.68 -1.73
N ASN A 123 -19.18 10.53 -0.41
CA ASN A 123 -20.31 11.10 0.33
C ASN A 123 -20.16 12.61 0.59
N TRP A 124 -18.94 13.10 0.81
CA TRP A 124 -18.70 14.52 1.05
C TRP A 124 -18.89 15.35 -0.24
N LEU A 125 -18.31 14.90 -1.36
CA LEU A 125 -18.49 15.56 -2.65
C LEU A 125 -19.97 15.55 -3.09
N GLY A 126 -20.68 14.44 -2.90
CA GLY A 126 -22.12 14.37 -3.20
C GLY A 126 -22.97 15.35 -2.38
N ARG A 127 -22.58 15.67 -1.15
CA ARG A 127 -23.27 16.69 -0.32
C ARG A 127 -23.02 18.12 -0.82
N ILE A 128 -21.78 18.44 -1.21
CA ILE A 128 -21.45 19.79 -1.72
C ILE A 128 -22.16 20.07 -3.04
N VAL A 129 -22.19 19.09 -3.95
CA VAL A 129 -22.86 19.24 -5.24
C VAL A 129 -24.35 19.51 -5.06
N ARG A 130 -25.05 18.75 -4.19
CA ARG A 130 -26.48 18.96 -3.92
C ARG A 130 -26.78 20.38 -3.40
N LYS A 131 -26.01 20.85 -2.41
CA LYS A 131 -26.17 22.20 -1.85
C LYS A 131 -25.96 23.36 -2.84
N ARG A 132 -25.39 23.12 -4.03
CA ARG A 132 -25.17 24.16 -5.04
C ARG A 132 -26.35 24.31 -6.00
N PHE A 133 -27.25 23.33 -6.05
CA PHE A 133 -28.36 23.28 -6.99
C PHE A 133 -29.74 23.32 -6.31
N ASP A 134 -29.77 23.34 -4.97
CA ASP A 134 -30.93 23.68 -4.14
C ASP A 134 -30.84 25.15 -3.72
#